data_AF-A0A1J5FNW5-F1
#
_entry.id   AF-A0A1J5FNW5-F1
#
_cell.length_a   1.000
_cell.length_b   1.000
_cell.length_c   1.000
_cell.angle_alpha   90.00
_cell.angle_beta   90.00
_cell.angle_gamma   90.00
#
_symmetry.space_group_name_H-M   'P 1'
#
loop_
_entity.id
_entity.type
_entity.pdbx_description
1 polymer ?
#
loop_
_entity_poly.entity_id
_entity_poly.type
_entity_poly.pdbx_seq_one_letter_code
_entity_poly.pdbx_strand_id
1 'polypeptide(L)'
;MNGPTILGKGDELLQVDFLGANINGQQINATSFKVDGVSGFLKDLSLLPLAAFQISGGTFYGTDVSVRFLPSIALGDLGKFSFFGIGFIHNPGVWLKDPLPLDVGVGYFTQTMSVGDIFSSTANQFGLYASKTFGAVVSVTPYAGLTYETSTTTLKYAYEYDTQAGPQKANFEFDLKGNNGVGFTIGAALNLVIVDLTIDYKLAATKTVSAGLVFGF
;
A
#
# COMPACT_ATOMS: atom_id res chain seq x y z
N MET A 1 10.86 -18.43 4.64
CA MET A 1 9.81 -19.02 3.78
C MET A 1 9.45 -17.98 2.74
N ASN A 2 9.73 -18.24 1.47
CA ASN A 2 9.21 -17.44 0.36
C ASN A 2 7.88 -18.07 -0.02
N GLY A 3 6.79 -17.52 0.49
CA GLY A 3 5.44 -17.91 0.11
C GLY A 3 4.98 -17.13 -1.12
N PRO A 4 3.95 -17.63 -1.81
CA PRO A 4 3.35 -16.94 -2.94
C PRO A 4 2.92 -15.52 -2.58
N THR A 5 3.25 -14.56 -3.44
CA THR A 5 2.77 -13.18 -3.31
C THR A 5 1.47 -13.00 -4.09
N ILE A 6 0.67 -11.98 -3.78
CA ILE A 6 -0.61 -11.72 -4.48
C ILE A 6 -0.40 -11.46 -5.99
N LEU A 7 0.77 -10.95 -6.36
CA LEU A 7 1.25 -10.71 -7.72
C LEU A 7 2.15 -11.83 -8.25
N GLY A 8 2.32 -12.90 -7.47
CA GLY A 8 3.17 -14.04 -7.78
C GLY A 8 2.66 -14.80 -9.00
N LYS A 9 3.57 -15.47 -9.69
CA LYS A 9 3.19 -16.30 -10.83
C LYS A 9 2.24 -17.41 -10.40
N GLY A 10 1.36 -17.82 -11.30
CA GLY A 10 0.34 -18.84 -11.02
C GLY A 10 0.88 -20.23 -10.67
N ASP A 11 2.19 -20.44 -10.79
CA ASP A 11 2.93 -21.66 -10.47
C ASP A 11 3.73 -21.56 -9.15
N GLU A 12 3.63 -20.46 -8.40
CA GLU A 12 4.18 -20.39 -7.04
C GLU A 12 3.40 -21.31 -6.10
N LEU A 13 4.10 -22.22 -5.42
CA LEU A 13 3.53 -23.20 -4.51
C LEU A 13 3.96 -22.92 -3.08
N LEU A 14 3.02 -22.94 -2.15
CA LEU A 14 3.35 -22.98 -0.73
C LEU A 14 3.73 -24.43 -0.36
N GLN A 15 5.00 -24.65 -0.06
CA GLN A 15 5.47 -25.91 0.51
C GLN A 15 5.56 -25.77 2.02
N VAL A 16 4.85 -26.63 2.74
CA VAL A 16 4.95 -26.74 4.20
C VAL A 16 5.75 -27.99 4.52
N ASP A 17 6.87 -27.79 5.21
CA ASP A 17 7.75 -28.87 5.65
C ASP A 17 7.49 -29.18 7.11
N PHE A 18 6.91 -30.35 7.37
CA PHE A 18 6.88 -30.91 8.72
C PHE A 18 8.20 -31.64 8.95
N LEU A 19 9.03 -31.14 9.87
CA LEU A 19 10.38 -31.66 10.12
C LEU A 19 10.41 -33.01 10.87
N GLY A 20 9.24 -33.57 11.17
CA GLY A 20 9.08 -34.78 11.97
C GLY A 20 9.09 -34.49 13.48
N ALA A 21 8.40 -35.32 14.25
CA ALA A 21 8.31 -35.17 15.70
C ALA A 21 8.05 -36.52 16.39
N ASN A 22 8.57 -36.69 17.60
CA ASN A 22 8.17 -37.78 18.50
C ASN A 22 7.04 -37.28 19.40
N ILE A 23 5.82 -37.78 19.18
CA ILE A 23 4.64 -37.45 19.99
C ILE A 23 4.14 -38.74 20.62
N ASN A 24 4.06 -38.79 21.95
CA ASN A 24 3.59 -39.95 22.72
C ASN A 24 4.29 -41.28 22.35
N GLY A 25 5.60 -41.24 22.06
CA GLY A 25 6.39 -42.44 21.73
C GLY A 25 6.22 -42.96 20.30
N GLN A 26 5.40 -42.32 19.47
CA GLN A 26 5.32 -42.60 18.04
C GLN A 26 6.15 -41.58 17.25
N GLN A 27 7.01 -42.11 16.39
CA GLN A 27 7.86 -41.32 15.50
C GLN A 27 7.06 -40.91 14.26
N ILE A 28 6.76 -39.63 14.17
CA ILE A 28 6.14 -39.04 12.98
C ILE A 28 7.27 -38.55 12.07
N ASN A 29 7.38 -39.17 10.91
CA ASN A 29 8.42 -38.86 9.93
C ASN A 29 8.24 -37.47 9.34
N ALA A 30 9.35 -36.86 8.94
CA ALA A 30 9.31 -35.61 8.19
C ALA A 30 8.49 -35.80 6.91
N THR A 31 7.56 -34.89 6.67
CA THR A 31 6.67 -34.95 5.52
C THR A 31 6.50 -33.54 4.96
N SER A 32 6.69 -33.40 3.65
CA SER A 32 6.42 -32.14 2.95
C SER A 32 5.10 -32.27 2.22
N PHE A 33 4.23 -31.27 2.39
CA PHE A 33 2.99 -31.16 1.62
C PHE A 33 3.05 -29.89 0.80
N LYS A 34 2.80 -30.05 -0.50
CA LYS A 34 2.58 -28.93 -1.41
C LYS A 34 1.11 -28.53 -1.26
N VAL A 35 0.87 -27.29 -0.90
CA VAL A 35 -0.47 -26.72 -0.91
C VAL A 35 -0.71 -26.22 -2.32
N ASP A 36 -1.45 -27.01 -3.11
CA ASP A 36 -1.91 -26.61 -4.44
C ASP A 36 -3.02 -25.56 -4.30
N GLY A 37 -3.05 -24.57 -5.21
CA GLY A 37 -4.07 -23.51 -5.22
C GLY A 37 -3.69 -22.19 -4.52
N VAL A 38 -2.49 -22.10 -3.94
CA VAL A 38 -1.96 -20.83 -3.39
C VAL A 38 -1.26 -20.03 -4.50
N SER A 39 -1.94 -19.80 -5.62
CA SER A 39 -1.42 -18.93 -6.68
C SER A 39 -1.59 -17.46 -6.31
N GLY A 40 -0.72 -16.58 -6.81
CA GLY A 40 -0.96 -15.13 -6.73
C GLY A 40 -2.36 -14.78 -7.21
N PHE A 41 -3.17 -14.23 -6.31
CA PHE A 41 -4.60 -13.97 -6.48
C PHE A 41 -4.91 -13.07 -7.70
N LEU A 42 -3.92 -12.31 -8.16
CA LEU A 42 -3.98 -11.43 -9.33
C LEU A 42 -2.91 -11.86 -10.34
N LYS A 43 -3.19 -12.94 -11.07
CA LYS A 43 -2.31 -13.51 -12.09
C LYS A 43 -1.81 -12.43 -13.06
N ASP A 44 -0.48 -12.33 -13.19
CA ASP A 44 0.22 -11.59 -14.23
C ASP A 44 -0.16 -10.10 -14.41
N LEU A 45 -0.75 -9.46 -13.41
CA LEU A 45 -0.95 -8.01 -13.43
C LEU A 45 0.37 -7.31 -13.14
N SER A 46 1.00 -6.77 -14.19
CA SER A 46 2.18 -5.91 -14.09
C SER A 46 1.89 -4.55 -13.43
N LEU A 47 0.60 -4.23 -13.23
CA LEU A 47 0.12 -2.97 -12.67
C LEU A 47 -1.15 -3.21 -11.86
N LEU A 48 -1.23 -2.66 -10.64
CA LEU A 48 -2.46 -2.63 -9.85
C LEU A 48 -3.07 -1.22 -9.93
N PRO A 49 -4.01 -0.95 -10.84
CA PRO A 49 -4.65 0.35 -10.91
C PRO A 49 -5.52 0.56 -9.67
N LEU A 50 -5.27 1.65 -8.94
CA LEU A 50 -6.09 2.10 -7.84
C LEU A 50 -6.59 3.52 -8.14
N ALA A 51 -7.90 3.71 -8.04
CA ALA A 51 -8.50 5.05 -7.97
C ALA A 51 -9.06 5.24 -6.57
N ALA A 52 -8.90 6.43 -6.01
CA ALA A 52 -9.45 6.78 -4.70
C ALA A 52 -9.87 8.26 -4.70
N PHE A 53 -10.88 8.58 -3.90
CA PHE A 53 -11.23 9.96 -3.60
C PHE A 53 -10.27 10.49 -2.52
N GLN A 54 -9.90 11.77 -2.63
CA GLN A 54 -9.11 12.47 -1.61
C GLN A 54 -9.82 13.77 -1.25
N ILE A 55 -9.88 14.06 0.05
CA ILE A 55 -10.33 15.34 0.60
C ILE A 55 -9.17 15.89 1.43
N SER A 56 -8.78 17.14 1.22
CA SER A 56 -7.84 17.83 2.11
C SER A 56 -8.49 19.04 2.78
N GLY A 57 -8.01 19.36 3.98
CA GLY A 57 -8.52 20.47 4.79
C GLY A 57 -7.98 21.83 4.36
N GLY A 58 -7.07 21.87 3.38
CA GLY A 58 -6.26 23.04 3.10
C GLY A 58 -5.20 23.27 4.17
N THR A 59 -4.28 24.20 3.92
CA THR A 59 -3.18 24.46 4.84
C THR A 59 -3.59 25.36 6.00
N PHE A 60 -3.51 24.84 7.23
CA PHE A 60 -3.70 25.58 8.48
C PHE A 60 -2.39 25.62 9.28
N TYR A 61 -1.84 26.82 9.53
CA TYR A 61 -0.52 27.02 10.14
C TYR A 61 0.58 26.14 9.50
N GLY A 62 0.61 26.08 8.18
CA GLY A 62 1.58 25.26 7.44
C GLY A 62 1.25 23.76 7.39
N THR A 63 0.20 23.29 8.04
CA THR A 63 -0.21 21.87 8.01
C THR A 63 -1.42 21.67 7.11
N ASP A 64 -1.32 20.77 6.13
CA ASP A 64 -2.46 20.22 5.41
C ASP A 64 -2.71 18.79 5.87
N VAL A 65 -3.98 18.46 6.12
CA VAL A 65 -4.44 17.13 6.49
C VAL A 65 -5.32 16.59 5.38
N SER A 66 -5.10 15.33 5.02
CA SER A 66 -5.83 14.66 3.95
C SER A 66 -6.41 13.33 4.41
N VAL A 67 -7.59 13.02 3.86
CA VAL A 67 -8.24 11.72 3.95
C VAL A 67 -8.39 11.19 2.53
N ARG A 68 -8.01 9.94 2.30
CA ARG A 68 -8.19 9.22 1.05
C ARG A 68 -9.08 8.02 1.29
N PHE A 69 -10.04 7.76 0.41
CA PHE A 69 -10.89 6.59 0.55
C PHE A 69 -11.42 6.11 -0.80
N LEU A 70 -11.64 4.81 -0.90
CA LEU A 70 -12.46 4.20 -1.93
C LEU A 70 -13.57 3.42 -1.22
N PRO A 71 -14.85 3.77 -1.42
CA PRO A 71 -15.98 3.00 -0.88
C PRO A 71 -15.89 1.53 -1.30
N SER A 72 -16.45 0.62 -0.50
CA SER A 72 -16.33 -0.81 -0.78
C SER A 72 -16.88 -1.19 -2.15
N ILE A 73 -16.03 -1.74 -3.02
CA ILE A 73 -16.41 -2.25 -4.34
C ILE A 73 -16.45 -3.78 -4.28
N ALA A 74 -17.53 -4.39 -4.75
CA ALA A 74 -17.61 -5.84 -4.85
C ALA A 74 -16.71 -6.34 -6.00
N LEU A 75 -15.78 -7.24 -5.68
CA LEU A 75 -14.89 -7.91 -6.62
C LEU A 75 -15.37 -9.35 -6.90
N GLY A 76 -16.68 -9.55 -7.06
CA GLY A 76 -17.28 -10.87 -7.23
C GLY A 76 -16.95 -11.80 -6.05
N ASP A 77 -16.45 -12.99 -6.36
CA ASP A 77 -16.12 -14.04 -5.37
C ASP A 77 -14.96 -13.65 -4.44
N LEU A 78 -14.19 -12.61 -4.78
CA LEU A 78 -13.08 -12.11 -3.96
C LEU A 78 -13.56 -11.29 -2.74
N GLY A 79 -14.85 -10.98 -2.67
CA GLY A 79 -15.41 -10.14 -1.62
C GLY A 79 -15.29 -8.66 -1.93
N LYS A 80 -15.29 -7.83 -0.88
CA LYS A 80 -15.33 -6.37 -1.03
C LYS A 80 -13.93 -5.78 -0.92
N PHE A 81 -13.50 -5.07 -1.97
CA PHE A 81 -12.32 -4.22 -1.92
C PHE A 81 -12.64 -2.92 -1.21
N SER A 82 -11.82 -2.51 -0.26
CA SER A 82 -11.89 -1.19 0.38
C SER A 82 -10.52 -0.58 0.53
N PHE A 83 -10.48 0.75 0.53
CA PHE A 83 -9.26 1.52 0.74
C PHE A 83 -9.58 2.73 1.61
N PHE A 84 -8.77 2.96 2.64
CA PHE A 84 -8.87 4.12 3.50
C PHE A 84 -7.48 4.56 3.94
N GLY A 85 -7.21 5.85 3.90
CA GLY A 85 -5.95 6.42 4.34
C GLY A 85 -6.12 7.81 4.88
N ILE A 86 -5.21 8.18 5.75
CA ILE A 86 -5.11 9.52 6.33
C ILE A 86 -3.65 9.95 6.30
N GLY A 87 -3.42 11.24 6.26
CA GLY A 87 -2.08 11.76 6.45
C GLY A 87 -2.05 13.25 6.49
N PHE A 88 -0.86 13.78 6.73
CA PHE A 88 -0.63 15.20 6.77
C PHE A 88 0.73 15.54 6.16
N ILE A 89 0.87 16.78 5.73
CA ILE A 89 2.14 17.41 5.41
C ILE A 89 2.19 18.74 6.17
N HIS A 90 3.29 18.98 6.88
CA HIS A 90 3.57 20.24 7.54
C HIS A 90 4.77 20.93 6.88
N ASN A 91 4.64 22.20 6.52
CA ASN A 91 5.72 23.07 6.09
C ASN A 91 6.31 23.80 7.30
N PRO A 92 7.45 23.36 7.87
CA PRO A 92 8.07 24.04 9.01
C PRO A 92 8.62 25.43 8.64
N GLY A 93 8.78 25.73 7.35
CA GLY A 93 9.20 27.03 6.85
C GLY A 93 8.29 28.18 7.29
N VAL A 94 7.03 27.91 7.63
CA VAL A 94 6.09 28.92 8.17
C VAL A 94 6.53 29.51 9.51
N TRP A 95 7.40 28.81 10.25
CA TRP A 95 7.93 29.26 11.54
C TRP A 95 9.28 29.96 11.43
N LEU A 96 9.88 29.99 10.24
CA LEU A 96 11.15 30.66 10.01
C LEU A 96 10.91 32.16 9.82
N LYS A 97 11.83 32.97 10.37
CA LYS A 97 11.78 34.44 10.22
C LYS A 97 12.00 34.88 8.78
N ASP A 98 12.93 34.20 8.10
CA ASP A 98 13.28 34.45 6.72
C ASP A 98 12.74 33.31 5.84
N PRO A 99 12.04 33.61 4.74
CA PRO A 99 11.48 32.59 3.87
C PRO A 99 12.60 31.83 3.15
N LEU A 100 12.44 30.51 3.06
CA LEU A 100 13.36 29.66 2.32
C LEU A 100 13.19 29.84 0.80
N PRO A 101 14.24 29.63 0.00
CA PRO A 101 14.16 29.71 -1.46
C PRO A 101 13.32 28.58 -2.11
N LEU A 102 12.93 27.59 -1.30
CA LEU A 102 12.14 26.40 -1.62
C LEU A 102 11.16 26.16 -0.47
N ASP A 103 9.97 25.68 -0.78
CA ASP A 103 9.07 25.14 0.22
C ASP A 103 9.55 23.75 0.65
N VAL A 104 9.50 23.47 1.95
CA VAL A 104 9.87 22.18 2.52
C VAL A 104 8.69 21.59 3.27
N GLY A 105 8.53 20.28 3.23
CA GLY A 105 7.43 19.59 3.89
C GLY A 105 7.91 18.36 4.63
N VAL A 106 7.37 18.12 5.81
CA VAL A 106 7.48 16.85 6.53
C VAL A 106 6.10 16.24 6.60
N GLY A 107 5.95 15.00 6.18
CA GLY A 107 4.66 14.36 6.13
C GLY A 107 4.65 12.94 6.67
N TYR A 108 3.48 12.53 7.12
CA TYR A 108 3.19 11.16 7.49
C TYR A 108 1.85 10.74 6.90
N PHE A 109 1.83 9.54 6.35
CA PHE A 109 0.64 8.92 5.77
C PHE A 109 0.51 7.49 6.27
N THR A 110 -0.72 7.08 6.56
CA THR A 110 -1.07 5.69 6.84
C THR A 110 -2.29 5.33 6.03
N GLN A 111 -2.30 4.14 5.44
CA GLN A 111 -3.40 3.65 4.63
C GLN A 111 -3.58 2.16 4.80
N THR A 112 -4.83 1.72 4.77
CA THR A 112 -5.23 0.33 4.82
C THR A 112 -6.03 -0.01 3.57
N MET A 113 -5.66 -1.13 2.96
CA MET A 113 -6.33 -1.74 1.82
C MET A 113 -6.80 -3.13 2.23
N SER A 114 -8.04 -3.48 1.95
CA SER A 114 -8.60 -4.79 2.31
C SER A 114 -9.40 -5.38 1.16
N VAL A 115 -9.40 -6.70 1.06
CA VAL A 115 -10.21 -7.47 0.11
C VAL A 115 -10.90 -8.58 0.89
N GLY A 116 -12.19 -8.40 1.17
CA GLY A 116 -12.95 -9.29 2.04
C GLY A 116 -12.24 -9.52 3.38
N ASP A 117 -12.30 -10.76 3.86
CA ASP A 117 -11.59 -11.21 5.07
C ASP A 117 -10.27 -11.92 4.74
N ILE A 118 -9.96 -12.11 3.44
CA ILE A 118 -8.81 -12.90 2.96
C ILE A 118 -7.52 -12.09 2.89
N PHE A 119 -7.62 -10.77 2.80
CA PHE A 119 -6.48 -9.89 2.62
C PHE A 119 -6.67 -8.55 3.31
N SER A 120 -5.65 -8.12 4.03
CA SER A 120 -5.52 -6.77 4.55
C SER A 120 -4.08 -6.31 4.46
N SER A 121 -3.85 -5.08 4.05
CA SER A 121 -2.53 -4.48 3.98
C SER A 121 -2.55 -3.08 4.54
N THR A 122 -1.73 -2.84 5.55
CA THR A 122 -1.53 -1.51 6.14
C THR A 122 -0.14 -1.02 5.76
N ALA A 123 -0.08 0.18 5.17
CA ALA A 123 1.15 0.84 4.77
C ALA A 123 1.29 2.17 5.49
N ASN A 124 2.50 2.48 5.95
CA ASN A 124 2.86 3.74 6.57
C ASN A 124 4.02 4.37 5.79
N GLN A 125 3.98 5.69 5.64
CA GLN A 125 5.00 6.46 4.94
C GLN A 125 5.32 7.70 5.75
N PHE A 126 6.59 7.86 6.09
CA PHE A 126 7.15 9.13 6.50
C PHE A 126 7.85 9.77 5.29
N GLY A 127 7.79 11.09 5.14
CA GLY A 127 8.43 11.73 4.00
C GLY A 127 8.92 13.14 4.28
N LEU A 128 10.01 13.49 3.60
CA LEU A 128 10.52 14.84 3.44
C LEU A 128 10.28 15.27 2.00
N TYR A 129 9.76 16.47 1.79
CA TYR A 129 9.38 16.99 0.49
C TYR A 129 9.99 18.38 0.29
N ALA A 130 10.28 18.72 -0.95
CA ALA A 130 10.67 20.05 -1.36
C ALA A 130 9.96 20.42 -2.67
N SER A 131 9.51 21.66 -2.78
CA SER A 131 8.82 22.15 -3.97
C SER A 131 9.10 23.64 -4.22
N LYS A 132 8.73 24.10 -5.41
CA LYS A 132 8.73 25.52 -5.75
C LYS A 132 7.68 25.83 -6.78
N THR A 133 6.81 26.78 -6.49
CA THR A 133 5.77 27.22 -7.44
C THR A 133 6.31 28.32 -8.35
N PHE A 134 6.09 28.16 -9.66
CA PHE A 134 6.43 29.13 -10.69
C PHE A 134 5.15 29.58 -11.40
N GLY A 135 4.88 30.89 -11.38
CA GLY A 135 3.66 31.47 -11.94
C GLY A 135 2.78 32.09 -10.86
N ALA A 136 1.58 32.52 -11.25
CA ALA A 136 0.62 33.16 -10.36
C ALA A 136 -0.76 32.51 -10.51
N VAL A 137 -1.57 33.02 -11.46
CA VAL A 137 -2.93 32.51 -11.73
C VAL A 137 -2.92 31.11 -12.35
N VAL A 138 -2.01 30.90 -13.29
CA VAL A 138 -1.62 29.58 -13.78
C VAL A 138 -0.19 29.39 -13.32
N SER A 139 0.07 28.28 -12.65
CA SER A 139 1.40 28.00 -12.10
C SER A 139 1.78 26.54 -12.24
N VAL A 140 3.08 26.28 -12.20
CA VAL A 140 3.63 24.93 -12.19
C VAL A 140 4.47 24.78 -10.94
N THR A 141 4.23 23.70 -10.19
CA THR A 141 4.92 23.39 -8.95
C THR A 141 5.63 22.04 -9.10
N PRO A 142 6.87 22.01 -9.62
CA PRO A 142 7.71 20.83 -9.47
C PRO A 142 7.96 20.53 -7.99
N TYR A 143 7.98 19.25 -7.66
CA TYR A 143 8.29 18.76 -6.32
C TYR A 143 9.11 17.48 -6.37
N ALA A 144 9.85 17.26 -5.30
CA ALA A 144 10.56 16.02 -5.03
C ALA A 144 10.39 15.62 -3.57
N GLY A 145 10.59 14.35 -3.26
CA GLY A 145 10.55 13.88 -1.89
C GLY A 145 11.37 12.63 -1.65
N LEU A 146 11.83 12.48 -0.41
CA LEU A 146 12.45 11.28 0.12
C LEU A 146 11.50 10.66 1.14
N THR A 147 11.16 9.39 0.95
CA THR A 147 10.19 8.68 1.78
C THR A 147 10.82 7.48 2.47
N TYR A 148 10.35 7.18 3.66
CA TYR A 148 10.59 5.91 4.34
C TYR A 148 9.27 5.21 4.54
N GLU A 149 9.18 3.97 4.05
CA GLU A 149 7.92 3.23 3.98
C GLU A 149 8.00 1.90 4.70
N THR A 150 6.90 1.56 5.35
CA THR A 150 6.68 0.24 5.94
C THR A 150 5.32 -0.28 5.52
N SER A 151 5.20 -1.59 5.36
CA SER A 151 3.88 -2.20 5.17
C SER A 151 3.83 -3.58 5.81
N THR A 152 2.64 -3.93 6.29
CA THR A 152 2.31 -5.27 6.78
C THR A 152 1.11 -5.75 6.00
N THR A 153 1.23 -6.91 5.38
CA THR A 153 0.18 -7.57 4.63
C THR A 153 -0.20 -8.86 5.33
N THR A 154 -1.44 -8.97 5.76
CA THR A 154 -2.02 -10.17 6.36
C THR A 154 -2.84 -10.89 5.30
N LEU A 155 -2.49 -12.15 5.06
CA LEU A 155 -3.24 -13.08 4.21
C LEU A 155 -3.91 -14.14 5.07
N LYS A 156 -5.21 -14.35 4.85
CA LYS A 156 -6.00 -15.38 5.53
C LYS A 156 -6.52 -16.38 4.51
N TYR A 157 -6.26 -17.66 4.76
CA TYR A 157 -6.71 -18.76 3.90
C TYR A 157 -7.38 -19.84 4.74
N ALA A 158 -8.56 -20.28 4.30
CA ALA A 158 -9.25 -21.44 4.86
C ALA A 158 -9.07 -22.62 3.90
N TYR A 159 -8.35 -23.65 4.34
CA TYR A 159 -8.19 -24.88 3.60
C TYR A 159 -9.21 -25.91 4.10
N GLU A 160 -10.09 -26.35 3.20
CA GLU A 160 -11.01 -27.45 3.47
C GLU A 160 -10.36 -28.76 3.01
N TYR A 161 -10.37 -29.77 3.86
CA TYR A 161 -9.86 -31.10 3.54
C TYR A 161 -10.80 -32.18 4.07
N ASP A 162 -10.97 -33.24 3.29
CA ASP A 162 -11.81 -34.35 3.69
C ASP A 162 -11.08 -35.29 4.64
N THR A 163 -11.78 -35.66 5.71
CA THR A 163 -11.34 -36.70 6.64
C THR A 163 -12.37 -37.83 6.67
N GLN A 164 -12.01 -38.97 7.27
CA GLN A 164 -12.98 -40.05 7.50
C GLN A 164 -14.17 -39.64 8.39
N ALA A 165 -14.07 -38.49 9.09
CA ALA A 165 -15.14 -37.90 9.89
C ALA A 165 -15.93 -36.79 9.15
N GLY A 166 -15.66 -36.57 7.86
CA GLY A 166 -16.24 -35.51 7.02
C GLY A 166 -15.28 -34.35 6.72
N PRO A 167 -15.74 -33.30 6.00
CA PRO A 167 -14.93 -32.14 5.67
C PRO A 167 -14.49 -31.39 6.93
N GLN A 168 -13.21 -31.07 7.03
CA GLN A 168 -12.61 -30.28 8.11
C GLN A 168 -11.99 -29.00 7.54
N LYS A 169 -11.98 -27.92 8.31
CA LYS A 169 -11.38 -26.63 7.89
C LYS A 169 -10.16 -26.29 8.74
N ALA A 170 -9.04 -25.99 8.08
CA ALA A 170 -7.86 -25.40 8.69
C ALA A 170 -7.71 -23.94 8.27
N ASN A 171 -7.66 -23.02 9.24
CA ASN A 171 -7.45 -21.61 8.98
C ASN A 171 -5.97 -21.27 9.14
N PHE A 172 -5.39 -20.64 8.13
CA PHE A 172 -4.02 -20.15 8.12
C PHE A 172 -4.01 -18.62 8.01
N GLU A 173 -3.16 -17.98 8.81
CA GLU A 173 -2.93 -16.54 8.79
C GLU A 173 -1.43 -16.29 8.64
N PHE A 174 -1.06 -15.49 7.64
CA PHE A 174 0.33 -15.16 7.32
C PHE A 174 0.51 -13.64 7.30
N ASP A 175 1.42 -13.15 8.14
CA ASP A 175 1.87 -11.77 8.09
C ASP A 175 3.14 -11.65 7.26
N LEU A 176 3.01 -10.95 6.14
CA LEU A 176 4.09 -10.59 5.23
C LEU A 176 4.47 -9.12 5.51
N LYS A 177 5.66 -8.93 6.08
CA LYS A 177 6.24 -7.58 6.17
C LYS A 177 6.75 -7.18 4.80
N GLY A 178 6.25 -6.05 4.30
CA GLY A 178 6.76 -5.46 3.07
C GLY A 178 8.22 -5.05 3.23
N ASN A 179 8.91 -4.94 2.11
CA ASN A 179 10.30 -4.51 2.09
C ASN A 179 10.38 -3.04 2.54
N ASN A 180 10.66 -2.81 3.83
CA ASN A 180 10.78 -1.47 4.38
C ASN A 180 11.90 -0.72 3.64
N GLY A 181 11.54 0.33 2.92
CA GLY A 181 12.40 0.91 1.89
C GLY A 181 12.45 2.43 1.93
N VAL A 182 13.53 2.96 1.39
CA VAL A 182 13.63 4.38 1.04
C VAL A 182 13.09 4.55 -0.37
N GLY A 183 12.19 5.52 -0.55
CA GLY A 183 11.67 5.94 -1.84
C GLY A 183 12.15 7.34 -2.20
N PHE A 184 12.33 7.58 -3.49
CA PHE A 184 12.49 8.92 -4.04
C PHE A 184 11.32 9.23 -4.97
N THR A 185 10.61 10.32 -4.71
CA THR A 185 9.47 10.78 -5.50
C THR A 185 9.87 12.03 -6.26
N ILE A 186 9.48 12.12 -7.53
CA ILE A 186 9.58 13.34 -8.34
C ILE A 186 8.28 13.55 -9.08
N GLY A 187 7.80 14.79 -9.12
CA GLY A 187 6.54 15.12 -9.77
C GLY A 187 6.38 16.60 -10.04
N ALA A 188 5.23 16.94 -10.59
CA ALA A 188 4.82 18.32 -10.80
C ALA A 188 3.30 18.45 -10.68
N ALA A 189 2.87 19.60 -10.18
CA ALA A 189 1.50 20.06 -10.25
C ALA A 189 1.39 21.20 -11.28
N LEU A 190 0.41 21.12 -12.17
CA LEU A 190 -0.06 22.25 -12.96
C LEU A 190 -1.31 22.80 -12.27
N ASN A 191 -1.18 23.98 -11.68
CA ASN A 191 -2.27 24.62 -10.95
C ASN A 191 -2.99 25.58 -11.91
N LEU A 192 -4.28 25.31 -12.13
CA LEU A 192 -5.18 26.19 -12.87
C LEU A 192 -6.16 26.83 -11.87
N VAL A 193 -6.99 27.75 -12.34
CA VAL A 193 -7.85 28.56 -11.46
C VAL A 193 -8.82 27.73 -10.60
N ILE A 194 -9.29 26.58 -11.09
CA ILE A 194 -10.32 25.75 -10.41
C ILE A 194 -9.88 24.28 -10.33
N VAL A 195 -8.84 23.91 -11.07
CA VAL A 195 -8.42 22.52 -11.27
C VAL A 195 -6.92 22.45 -11.22
N ASP A 196 -6.39 21.57 -10.37
CA ASP A 196 -4.98 21.24 -10.39
C ASP A 196 -4.79 19.83 -10.95
N LEU A 197 -3.77 19.68 -11.79
CA LEU A 197 -3.36 18.41 -12.36
C LEU A 197 -2.03 18.02 -11.74
N THR A 198 -1.97 16.85 -11.10
CA THR A 198 -0.74 16.34 -10.50
C THR A 198 -0.27 15.09 -11.20
N ILE A 199 1.05 14.95 -11.35
CA ILE A 199 1.68 13.72 -11.80
C ILE A 199 2.98 13.51 -11.02
N ASP A 200 3.17 12.30 -10.53
CA ASP A 200 4.42 11.90 -9.90
C ASP A 200 4.82 10.48 -10.25
N TYR A 201 6.12 10.27 -10.12
CA TYR A 201 6.75 8.98 -10.22
C TYR A 201 7.61 8.73 -8.98
N LYS A 202 7.43 7.55 -8.41
CA LYS A 202 8.14 7.10 -7.22
C LYS A 202 9.08 5.96 -7.56
N LEU A 203 10.36 6.20 -7.31
CA LEU A 203 11.43 5.22 -7.37
C LEU A 203 11.59 4.59 -5.98
N ALA A 204 11.11 3.35 -5.83
CA ALA A 204 11.31 2.51 -4.66
C ALA A 204 11.40 1.03 -5.13
N ALA A 205 11.44 0.09 -4.19
CA ALA A 205 11.40 -1.34 -4.51
C ALA A 205 10.18 -1.69 -5.37
N THR A 206 9.03 -1.10 -5.06
CA THR A 206 7.86 -1.05 -5.94
C THR A 206 7.78 0.33 -6.56
N LYS A 207 7.85 0.40 -7.89
CA LYS A 207 7.71 1.65 -8.65
C LYS A 207 6.24 2.03 -8.76
N THR A 208 5.93 3.30 -8.51
CA THR A 208 4.55 3.80 -8.58
C THR A 208 4.50 5.03 -9.47
N VAL A 209 3.48 5.08 -10.33
CA VAL A 209 3.10 6.30 -11.08
C VAL A 209 1.75 6.74 -10.53
N SER A 210 1.62 8.00 -10.20
CA SER A 210 0.36 8.59 -9.72
C SER A 210 -0.01 9.76 -10.62
N ALA A 211 -1.31 9.89 -10.89
CA ALA A 211 -1.87 11.08 -11.50
C ALA A 211 -3.12 11.49 -10.71
N GLY A 212 -3.32 12.79 -10.54
CA GLY A 212 -4.41 13.35 -9.76
C GLY A 212 -5.07 14.52 -10.47
N LEU A 213 -6.37 14.66 -10.23
CA LEU A 213 -7.17 15.81 -10.62
C LEU A 213 -7.84 16.35 -9.36
N VAL A 214 -7.44 17.56 -8.97
CA VAL A 214 -7.86 18.21 -7.74
C VAL A 214 -8.78 19.36 -8.10
N PHE A 215 -9.94 19.44 -7.45
CA PHE A 215 -10.83 20.59 -7.54
C PHE A 215 -10.73 21.40 -6.26
N GLY A 216 -10.44 22.69 -6.38
CA GLY A 216 -10.24 23.57 -5.24
C GLY A 216 -10.27 25.04 -5.66
N PHE A 217 -10.37 25.92 -4.66
CA PHE A 217 -10.31 27.37 -4.78
C PHE A 217 -9.33 27.95 -3.76
#